data_AF-A0A9I9E925-F1
#
_entry.id   AF-A0A9I9E925-F1
#
_cell.length_a   1.000
_cell.length_b   1.000
_cell.length_c   1.000
_cell.angle_alpha   90.00
_cell.angle_beta   90.00
_cell.angle_gamma   90.00
#
_symmetry.space_group_name_H-M   'P 1'
#
loop_
_entity.id
_entity.type
_entity.pdbx_description
1 polymer ?
#
loop_
_entity_poly.entity_id
_entity_poly.type
_entity_poly.pdbx_seq_one_letter_code
_entity_poly.pdbx_strand_id
1 'polypeptide(L)'
;MVKQLFFRNNTSISRQELKTAFNYHCKSYTDEEKLVKLVNLYFLYNVLIPKQNHNMLDLKRVKMLDDKEKFRNYPWGRLCFSLTKQFIQNAVKSKRKSNNLETESKAYAFLQGFPMVLAYWAYEILPQLSSGYVTRIGKGCLRILNWESSEQLDWQDLEDNIFLEKNIG
;
A
#
# COMPACT_ATOMS: atom_id res chain seq x y z
N MET A 1 16.25 14.76 -9.63
CA MET A 1 16.91 13.69 -10.39
C MET A 1 15.94 12.54 -10.70
N VAL A 2 15.17 12.01 -9.74
CA VAL A 2 14.18 10.91 -9.95
C VAL A 2 13.20 11.18 -11.11
N LYS A 3 12.69 12.41 -11.22
CA LYS A 3 11.79 12.83 -12.29
C LYS A 3 12.41 12.75 -13.70
N GLN A 4 13.69 13.09 -13.81
CA GLN A 4 14.45 13.04 -15.06
C GLN A 4 14.76 11.59 -15.43
N LEU A 5 15.15 10.80 -14.43
CA LEU A 5 15.60 9.42 -14.60
C LEU A 5 14.50 8.47 -15.07
N PHE A 6 13.28 8.62 -14.56
CA PHE A 6 12.20 7.66 -14.82
C PHE A 6 11.01 8.21 -15.60
N PHE A 7 10.85 9.53 -15.67
CA PHE A 7 9.61 10.15 -16.15
C PHE A 7 9.82 11.29 -17.15
N ARG A 8 10.98 11.37 -17.82
CA ARG A 8 11.26 12.33 -18.91
C ARG A 8 10.87 13.80 -18.59
N ASN A 9 10.99 14.23 -17.33
CA ASN A 9 10.57 15.55 -16.85
C ASN A 9 9.07 15.89 -16.92
N ASN A 10 8.17 14.92 -17.14
CA ASN A 10 6.73 15.14 -17.26
C ASN A 10 6.16 16.07 -16.17
N THR A 11 5.39 17.09 -16.54
CA THR A 11 4.82 18.07 -15.59
C THR A 11 3.90 17.45 -14.55
N SER A 12 3.36 16.25 -14.83
CA SER A 12 2.64 15.42 -13.87
C SER A 12 3.07 13.97 -14.05
N ILE A 13 2.97 13.17 -12.99
CA ILE A 13 3.21 11.73 -13.04
C ILE A 13 2.00 11.07 -12.40
N SER A 14 1.40 10.13 -13.10
CA SER A 14 0.30 9.32 -12.61
C SER A 14 0.78 8.07 -11.88
N ARG A 15 -0.06 7.52 -11.01
CA ARG A 15 0.19 6.21 -10.38
C ARG A 15 0.38 5.10 -11.40
N GLN A 16 -0.30 5.17 -12.55
CA GLN A 16 -0.19 4.18 -13.61
C GLN A 16 1.16 4.25 -14.30
N GLU A 17 1.64 5.44 -14.64
CA GLU A 17 3.00 5.62 -15.19
C GLU A 17 4.07 5.13 -14.21
N LEU A 18 3.92 5.41 -12.92
CA LEU A 18 4.78 4.88 -11.87
C LEU A 18 4.77 3.35 -11.82
N LYS A 19 3.59 2.72 -11.94
CA LYS A 19 3.45 1.26 -11.95
C LYS A 19 4.13 0.64 -13.18
N THR A 20 3.97 1.24 -14.35
CA THR A 20 4.64 0.82 -15.59
C THR A 20 6.16 0.92 -15.45
N ALA A 21 6.67 2.05 -14.95
CA ALA A 21 8.11 2.24 -14.73
C ALA A 21 8.67 1.22 -13.73
N PHE A 22 7.99 0.99 -12.61
CA PHE A 22 8.39 -0.01 -11.61
C PHE A 22 8.49 -1.42 -12.20
N ASN A 23 7.46 -1.85 -12.92
CA ASN A 23 7.43 -3.20 -13.52
C ASN A 23 8.52 -3.41 -14.57
N TYR A 24 8.85 -2.36 -15.33
CA TYR A 24 9.91 -2.41 -16.32
C TYR A 24 11.29 -2.50 -15.65
N HIS A 25 11.58 -1.60 -14.71
CA HIS A 25 12.91 -1.48 -14.12
C HIS A 25 13.22 -2.57 -13.06
N CYS A 26 12.25 -3.03 -12.25
CA CYS A 26 12.53 -4.08 -11.26
C CYS A 26 12.97 -5.43 -11.88
N LYS A 27 12.76 -5.65 -13.18
CA LYS A 27 13.18 -6.88 -13.87
C LYS A 27 14.54 -6.76 -14.56
N SER A 28 15.06 -5.55 -14.76
CA SER A 28 16.07 -5.28 -15.78
C SER A 28 17.16 -4.28 -15.37
N TYR A 29 17.06 -3.66 -14.19
CA TYR A 29 17.89 -2.51 -13.84
C TYR A 29 19.10 -2.86 -12.97
N THR A 30 20.27 -2.33 -13.35
CA THR A 30 21.57 -2.63 -12.74
C THR A 30 22.04 -1.58 -11.72
N ASP A 31 21.42 -0.41 -11.67
CA ASP A 31 21.77 0.67 -10.74
C ASP A 31 20.86 0.63 -9.50
N GLU A 32 21.43 0.14 -8.40
CA GLU A 32 20.74 -0.10 -7.13
C GLU A 32 20.20 1.18 -6.50
N GLU A 33 20.96 2.29 -6.53
CA GLU A 33 20.55 3.54 -5.89
C GLU A 33 19.31 4.12 -6.56
N LYS A 34 19.29 4.09 -7.90
CA LYS A 34 18.14 4.52 -8.69
C LYS A 34 16.95 3.59 -8.47
N LEU A 35 17.18 2.28 -8.43
CA LEU A 35 16.12 1.31 -8.16
C LEU A 35 15.47 1.55 -6.80
N VAL A 36 16.26 1.79 -5.75
CA VAL A 36 15.75 2.10 -4.40
C VAL A 36 14.85 3.34 -4.42
N LYS A 37 15.21 4.40 -5.16
CA LYS A 37 14.36 5.60 -5.28
C LYS A 37 13.03 5.28 -5.98
N LEU A 38 13.05 4.47 -7.03
CA LEU A 38 11.83 4.04 -7.74
C LEU A 38 10.95 3.15 -6.87
N VAL A 39 11.56 2.20 -6.15
CA VAL A 39 10.87 1.30 -5.21
C VAL A 39 10.23 2.09 -4.08
N ASN A 40 10.94 3.05 -3.48
CA ASN A 40 10.39 3.93 -2.44
C ASN A 40 9.21 4.75 -2.97
N LEU A 41 9.32 5.28 -4.19
CA LEU A 41 8.23 6.04 -4.81
C LEU A 41 7.01 5.16 -5.06
N TYR A 42 7.23 3.96 -5.61
CA TYR A 42 6.19 2.97 -5.84
C TYR A 42 5.49 2.58 -4.55
N PHE A 43 6.26 2.22 -3.52
CA PHE A 43 5.73 1.83 -2.22
C PHE A 43 4.91 2.95 -1.58
N LEU A 44 5.41 4.18 -1.63
CA LEU A 44 4.71 5.34 -1.09
C LEU A 44 3.35 5.56 -1.78
N TYR A 45 3.32 5.59 -3.11
CA TYR A 45 2.11 5.98 -3.83
C TYR A 45 1.16 4.84 -4.15
N ASN A 46 1.64 3.62 -4.39
CA ASN A 46 0.77 2.50 -4.74
C ASN A 46 0.43 1.62 -3.53
N VAL A 47 1.16 1.72 -2.42
CA VAL A 47 0.94 0.89 -1.22
C VAL A 47 0.52 1.72 -0.01
N LEU A 48 1.27 2.76 0.38
CA LEU A 48 1.01 3.51 1.62
C LEU A 48 -0.09 4.58 1.50
N ILE A 49 -0.04 5.39 0.44
CA ILE A 49 -0.98 6.50 0.27
C ILE A 49 -2.27 5.96 -0.34
N PRO A 50 -3.44 6.13 0.34
CA PRO A 50 -4.72 5.68 -0.20
C PRO A 50 -4.99 6.33 -1.54
N LYS A 51 -5.71 5.63 -2.43
CA LYS A 51 -6.08 6.18 -3.74
C LYS A 51 -7.05 7.34 -3.52
N GLN A 52 -6.66 8.53 -3.97
CA GLN A 52 -7.49 9.73 -3.93
C GLN A 52 -8.12 9.96 -5.31
N ASN A 53 -9.11 10.86 -5.38
CA ASN A 53 -9.77 11.23 -6.64
C ASN A 53 -8.78 11.72 -7.70
N HIS A 54 -7.63 12.27 -7.27
CA HIS A 54 -6.52 12.61 -8.14
C HIS A 54 -5.47 11.49 -8.14
N ASN A 55 -5.25 10.88 -9.30
CA ASN A 55 -4.27 9.82 -9.50
C ASN A 55 -2.83 10.33 -9.73
N MET A 56 -2.58 11.62 -9.48
CA MET A 56 -1.29 12.27 -9.72
C MET A 56 -0.43 12.29 -8.47
N LEU A 57 0.88 12.19 -8.67
CA LEU A 57 1.89 12.29 -7.63
C LEU A 57 2.10 13.75 -7.21
N ASP A 58 2.29 13.97 -5.92
CA ASP A 58 2.80 15.24 -5.40
C ASP A 58 4.30 15.35 -5.72
N LEU A 59 4.62 16.26 -6.64
CA LEU A 59 5.99 16.51 -7.09
C LEU A 59 6.93 16.97 -5.97
N LYS A 60 6.43 17.57 -4.89
CA LYS A 60 7.26 17.92 -3.73
C LYS A 60 7.81 16.67 -3.07
N ARG A 61 6.99 15.62 -2.95
CA ARG A 61 7.41 14.32 -2.42
C ARG A 61 8.31 13.57 -3.39
N VAL A 62 8.07 13.69 -4.70
CA VAL A 62 8.96 13.12 -5.73
C VAL A 62 10.35 13.75 -5.64
N LYS A 63 10.44 15.07 -5.51
CA LYS A 63 11.72 15.78 -5.36
C LYS A 63 12.43 15.43 -4.05
N MET A 64 11.68 15.10 -2.99
CA MET A 64 12.26 14.70 -1.70
C MET A 64 13.10 13.42 -1.78
N LEU A 65 12.82 12.53 -2.74
CA LEU A 65 13.63 11.30 -2.94
C LEU A 65 15.06 11.57 -3.41
N ASP A 66 15.35 12.79 -3.91
CA ASP A 66 16.71 13.18 -4.24
C ASP A 66 17.56 13.45 -2.98
N ASP A 67 16.91 13.68 -1.83
CA ASP A 67 17.55 13.91 -0.53
C ASP A 67 17.19 12.76 0.43
N LYS A 68 18.11 11.79 0.53
CA LYS A 68 17.91 10.55 1.28
C LYS A 68 17.62 10.78 2.77
N GLU A 69 18.34 11.70 3.40
CA GLU A 69 18.18 11.99 4.82
C GLU A 69 16.84 12.69 5.09
N LYS A 70 16.48 13.66 4.25
CA LYS A 70 15.17 14.31 4.35
C LYS A 70 14.03 13.32 4.12
N PHE A 71 14.17 12.42 3.14
CA PHE A 71 13.16 11.40 2.88
C PHE A 71 13.03 10.44 4.07
N ARG A 72 14.14 9.95 4.63
CA ARG A 72 14.15 9.01 5.76
C ARG A 72 13.54 9.63 7.02
N ASN A 73 13.86 10.88 7.31
CA ASN A 73 13.39 11.58 8.51
C ASN A 73 11.99 12.19 8.35
N TYR A 74 11.40 12.10 7.16
CA TYR A 74 10.03 12.57 6.95
C TYR A 74 9.04 11.67 7.70
N PRO A 75 8.01 12.22 8.37
CA PRO A 75 7.08 11.46 9.19
C PRO A 75 6.03 10.71 8.34
N TRP A 76 6.48 9.77 7.48
CA TRP A 76 5.64 9.03 6.54
C TRP A 76 4.48 8.31 7.22
N GLY A 77 4.72 7.66 8.36
CA GLY A 77 3.68 6.97 9.12
C GLY A 77 2.54 7.90 9.54
N ARG A 78 2.87 9.07 10.11
CA ARG A 78 1.87 10.08 10.52
C ARG A 78 1.10 10.63 9.32
N LEU A 79 1.79 10.90 8.21
CA LEU A 79 1.15 11.36 6.97
C LEU A 79 0.18 10.30 6.44
N CYS A 80 0.64 9.06 6.26
CA CYS A 80 -0.16 7.99 5.66
C CYS A 80 -1.37 7.64 6.54
N PHE A 81 -1.19 7.57 7.87
CA PHE A 81 -2.30 7.40 8.81
C PHE A 81 -3.33 8.53 8.69
N SER A 82 -2.89 9.78 8.65
CA SER A 82 -3.79 10.94 8.51
C SER A 82 -4.57 10.89 7.19
N LEU A 83 -3.90 10.55 6.08
CA LEU A 83 -4.54 10.40 4.77
C LEU A 83 -5.54 9.25 4.75
N THR A 84 -5.22 8.10 5.37
CA THR A 84 -6.14 6.97 5.48
C THR A 84 -7.34 7.33 6.34
N LYS A 85 -7.15 7.99 7.49
CA LYS A 85 -8.24 8.46 8.34
C LYS A 85 -9.19 9.38 7.56
N GLN A 86 -8.63 10.33 6.80
CA GLN A 86 -9.43 11.22 5.97
C GLN A 86 -10.19 10.47 4.87
N PHE A 87 -9.54 9.50 4.21
CA PHE A 87 -10.17 8.65 3.20
C PHE A 87 -11.38 7.89 3.77
N ILE A 88 -11.22 7.23 4.92
CA ILE A 88 -12.29 6.50 5.61
C ILE A 88 -13.42 7.46 6.01
N GLN A 89 -13.10 8.62 6.60
CA GLN A 89 -14.10 9.62 6.98
C GLN A 89 -14.91 10.11 5.78
N ASN A 90 -14.25 10.32 4.62
CA ASN A 90 -14.92 10.73 3.40
C ASN A 90 -15.82 9.63 2.85
N ALA A 91 -15.36 8.37 2.84
CA ALA A 91 -16.15 7.22 2.42
C ALA A 91 -17.42 7.02 3.29
N VAL A 92 -17.28 7.22 4.61
CA VAL A 92 -18.43 7.17 5.53
C VAL A 92 -19.40 8.33 5.28
N LYS A 93 -18.89 9.55 5.08
CA LYS A 93 -19.71 10.73 4.78
C LYS A 93 -20.44 10.62 3.45
N SER A 94 -19.80 10.10 2.40
CA SER A 94 -20.45 9.90 1.09
C SER A 94 -21.60 8.89 1.20
N LYS A 95 -21.44 7.82 1.99
CA LYS A 95 -22.53 6.86 2.27
C LYS A 95 -23.71 7.52 2.99
N ARG A 96 -23.45 8.34 4.01
CA ARG A 96 -24.53 9.09 4.71
C ARG A 96 -25.31 10.02 3.78
N LYS A 97 -24.67 10.57 2.75
CA LYS A 97 -25.37 11.36 1.72
C LYS A 97 -26.15 10.51 0.70
N SER A 98 -25.76 9.25 0.46
CA SER A 98 -26.47 8.34 -0.45
C SER A 98 -27.56 7.51 0.21
N ASN A 99 -27.64 7.50 1.55
CA ASN A 99 -28.66 6.80 2.35
C ASN A 99 -30.11 7.34 2.17
N ASN A 100 -30.40 8.14 1.13
CA ASN A 100 -31.76 8.28 0.61
C ASN A 100 -32.18 7.06 -0.25
N LEU A 101 -31.33 6.04 -0.38
CA LEU A 101 -31.64 4.77 -1.05
C LEU A 101 -31.33 3.62 -0.07
N GLU A 102 -32.40 2.94 0.34
CA GLU A 102 -32.45 1.83 1.29
C GLU A 102 -31.80 0.56 0.75
N THR A 103 -30.48 0.53 0.66
CA THR A 103 -29.77 -0.73 0.42
C THR A 103 -28.58 -0.79 1.35
N GLU A 104 -28.66 -1.70 2.33
CA GLU A 104 -27.57 -2.08 3.22
C GLU A 104 -26.45 -2.79 2.45
N SER A 105 -25.88 -2.12 1.45
CA SER A 105 -24.59 -2.49 0.92
C SER A 105 -23.58 -2.30 2.06
N LYS A 106 -23.08 -3.44 2.57
CA LYS A 106 -21.83 -3.48 3.35
C LYS A 106 -20.80 -2.77 2.49
N ALA A 107 -20.56 -1.50 2.79
CA ALA A 107 -19.57 -0.69 2.11
C ALA A 107 -18.23 -1.22 2.61
N TYR A 108 -17.77 -2.31 2.00
CA TYR A 108 -16.37 -2.69 2.02
C TYR A 108 -15.63 -1.55 1.32
N ALA A 109 -15.36 -0.48 2.07
CA ALA A 109 -14.39 0.49 1.66
C ALA A 109 -13.10 -0.30 1.55
N PHE A 110 -12.74 -0.70 0.32
CA PHE A 110 -11.48 -1.36 0.02
C PHE A 110 -10.39 -0.53 0.72
N LEU A 111 -9.87 -1.03 1.84
CA LEU A 111 -8.92 -0.33 2.69
C LEU A 111 -7.57 -0.36 1.96
N GLN A 112 -7.44 0.51 0.98
CA GLN A 112 -6.17 0.81 0.32
C GLN A 112 -5.36 1.75 1.21
N GLY A 113 -4.03 1.63 1.16
CA GLY A 113 -3.12 2.48 1.91
C GLY A 113 -2.54 1.79 3.15
N PHE A 114 -2.26 2.61 4.16
CA PHE A 114 -1.54 2.21 5.38
C PHE A 114 -2.04 0.91 6.07
N PRO A 115 -3.35 0.63 6.22
CA PRO A 115 -3.82 -0.59 6.90
C PRO A 115 -3.45 -1.88 6.17
N MET A 116 -3.41 -1.85 4.83
CA MET A 116 -3.00 -3.00 4.03
C MET A 116 -1.53 -3.36 4.28
N VAL A 117 -0.67 -2.37 4.55
CA VAL A 117 0.73 -2.62 4.91
C VAL A 117 0.84 -3.34 6.24
N LEU A 118 0.03 -2.96 7.22
CA LEU A 118 0.00 -3.64 8.52
C LEU A 118 -0.47 -5.09 8.38
N ALA A 119 -1.48 -5.35 7.55
CA ALA A 119 -1.96 -6.70 7.29
C ALA A 119 -0.88 -7.59 6.65
N TYR A 120 -0.26 -7.14 5.55
CA TYR A 120 0.80 -7.94 4.92
C TYR A 120 2.04 -8.10 5.81
N TRP A 121 2.37 -7.08 6.62
CA TRP A 121 3.44 -7.20 7.60
C TRP A 121 3.13 -8.24 8.67
N ALA A 122 1.89 -8.30 9.15
CA ALA A 122 1.45 -9.35 10.07
C ALA A 122 1.59 -10.75 9.46
N TYR A 123 1.23 -10.92 8.17
CA TYR A 123 1.43 -12.19 7.46
C TYR A 123 2.89 -12.60 7.34
N GLU A 124 3.82 -11.64 7.25
CA GLU A 124 5.26 -11.95 7.24
C GLU A 124 5.81 -12.37 8.61
N ILE A 125 5.26 -11.84 9.70
CA ILE A 125 5.77 -12.11 11.07
C ILE A 125 5.08 -13.31 11.71
N LEU A 126 3.84 -13.58 11.35
CA LEU A 126 3.01 -14.62 11.94
C LEU A 126 2.68 -15.69 10.89
N PRO A 127 3.51 -16.73 10.77
CA PRO A 127 3.30 -17.80 9.79
C PRO A 127 1.91 -18.45 9.89
N GLN A 128 1.32 -18.51 11.10
CA GLN A 128 -0.02 -19.01 11.37
C GLN A 128 -1.11 -18.26 10.58
N LEU A 129 -0.97 -16.94 10.39
CA LEU A 129 -1.87 -16.16 9.54
C LEU A 129 -1.68 -16.49 8.05
N SER A 130 -0.46 -16.84 7.65
CA SER A 130 -0.16 -17.15 6.25
C SER A 130 -0.59 -18.56 5.84
N SER A 131 -0.54 -19.55 6.74
CA SER A 131 -0.75 -20.96 6.41
C SER A 131 -2.18 -21.33 6.01
N GLY A 132 -3.17 -20.50 6.34
CA GLY A 132 -4.58 -20.73 6.00
C GLY A 132 -5.19 -19.74 5.01
N TYR A 133 -4.70 -18.49 4.96
CA TYR A 133 -5.47 -17.39 4.38
C TYR A 133 -4.77 -16.63 3.25
N VAL A 134 -3.47 -16.82 3.09
CA VAL A 134 -2.65 -16.01 2.19
C VAL A 134 -1.60 -16.86 1.52
N THR A 135 -1.65 -16.93 0.19
CA THR A 135 -0.68 -17.68 -0.58
C THR A 135 0.43 -16.76 -1.07
N ARG A 136 1.67 -17.22 -0.98
CA ARG A 136 2.81 -16.50 -1.56
C ARG A 136 2.90 -16.80 -3.05
N ILE A 137 2.58 -15.83 -3.89
CA ILE A 137 2.50 -15.94 -5.35
C ILE A 137 3.78 -15.56 -6.09
N GLY A 138 4.82 -15.09 -5.39
CA GLY A 138 6.02 -14.63 -6.08
C GLY A 138 7.27 -14.35 -5.24
N LYS A 139 8.32 -13.97 -5.97
CA LYS A 139 9.60 -13.48 -5.44
C LYS A 139 9.97 -12.15 -6.11
N GLY A 140 8.98 -11.30 -6.34
CA GLY A 140 9.15 -9.98 -6.90
C GLY A 140 9.93 -9.05 -5.98
N CYS A 141 10.40 -7.96 -6.59
CA CYS A 141 11.25 -6.90 -6.05
C CYS A 141 10.78 -6.34 -4.70
N LEU A 142 9.46 -6.19 -4.50
CA LEU A 142 8.86 -5.79 -3.23
C LEU A 142 8.21 -7.00 -2.57
N ARG A 143 8.75 -7.44 -1.43
CA ARG A 143 8.31 -8.66 -0.75
C ARG A 143 6.83 -8.64 -0.37
N ILE A 144 6.33 -7.48 0.04
CA ILE A 144 4.93 -7.25 0.41
C ILE A 144 3.94 -7.49 -0.74
N LEU A 145 4.37 -7.41 -2.01
CA LEU A 145 3.53 -7.63 -3.19
C LEU A 145 3.48 -9.09 -3.62
N ASN A 146 4.21 -9.97 -2.92
CA ASN A 146 4.29 -11.38 -3.27
C ASN A 146 3.21 -12.23 -2.59
N TRP A 147 2.23 -11.60 -1.95
CA TRP A 147 1.16 -12.24 -1.20
C TRP A 147 -0.18 -11.99 -1.89
N GLU A 148 -1.00 -13.02 -1.98
CA GLU A 148 -2.38 -12.96 -2.44
C GLU A 148 -3.29 -13.55 -1.37
N SER A 149 -4.32 -12.80 -0.97
CA SER A 149 -5.32 -13.28 -0.02
C SER A 149 -6.25 -14.24 -0.76
N SER A 150 -6.32 -15.50 -0.32
CA SER A 150 -7.22 -16.48 -0.92
C SER A 150 -8.67 -16.25 -0.49
N GLU A 151 -8.88 -15.76 0.75
CA GLU A 151 -10.21 -15.51 1.32
C GLU A 151 -10.21 -14.29 2.26
N GLN A 152 -11.40 -13.81 2.61
CA GLN A 152 -11.58 -12.74 3.58
C GLN A 152 -11.56 -13.33 4.99
N LEU A 153 -10.58 -12.91 5.81
CA LEU A 153 -10.47 -13.31 7.21
C LEU A 153 -11.73 -12.93 7.99
N ASP A 154 -12.36 -13.91 8.62
CA ASP A 154 -13.37 -13.66 9.64
C ASP A 154 -12.70 -13.45 11.01
N TRP A 155 -13.30 -12.58 11.82
CA TRP A 155 -12.79 -12.30 13.17
C TRP A 155 -12.89 -13.54 14.07
N GLN A 156 -13.98 -14.31 13.96
CA GLN A 156 -14.17 -15.53 14.74
C GLN A 156 -13.09 -16.58 14.43
N ASP A 157 -12.77 -16.77 13.14
CA ASP A 157 -11.71 -17.69 12.75
C ASP A 157 -10.32 -17.27 13.25
N LEU A 158 -10.03 -15.96 13.26
CA LEU A 158 -8.79 -15.41 13.82
C LEU A 158 -8.72 -15.63 15.34
N GLU A 159 -9.83 -15.39 16.03
CA GLU A 159 -9.93 -15.57 17.47
C GLU A 159 -9.73 -17.04 17.85
N ASP A 160 -10.46 -17.96 17.23
CA ASP A 160 -10.44 -19.38 17.59
C ASP A 160 -9.15 -20.12 17.17
N ASN A 161 -8.61 -19.83 15.98
CA ASN A 161 -7.50 -20.61 15.40
C ASN A 161 -6.12 -19.97 15.57
N ILE A 162 -6.03 -18.69 15.93
CA ILE A 162 -4.74 -17.98 16.00
C ILE A 162 -4.54 -17.33 17.37
N PHE A 163 -5.52 -16.60 17.88
CA PHE A 163 -5.35 -15.91 19.16
C PHE A 163 -5.67 -16.79 20.37
N LEU A 164 -6.56 -17.78 20.21
CA LEU A 164 -6.96 -18.72 21.25
C LEU A 164 -6.33 -20.10 21.12
N GLU A 165 -5.33 -20.31 20.24
CA GLU A 165 -4.50 -21.53 20.24
C GLU A 165 -3.78 -21.67 21.59
N LYS A 166 -4.48 -22.24 22.56
CA LYS A 166 -3.94 -22.87 23.77
C LYS A 166 -3.25 -24.14 23.32
N ASN A 167 -2.02 -24.06 22.81
CA ASN A 167 -1.09 -25.20 22.77
C ASN A 167 0.36 -24.70 22.73
N ILE A 168 0.80 -24.10 23.84
CA ILE A 168 2.17 -24.26 24.30
C ILE A 168 2.11 -25.40 25.31
N GLY A 169 2.22 -26.63 24.82
CA GLY A 169 2.43 -27.85 25.58
C GLY A 169 3.75 -28.46 25.13
#